data_AF-A0A9W6U9Q3-F1
#
_entry.id   AF-A0A9W6U9Q3-F1
#
_cell.length_a   1.000
_cell.length_b   1.000
_cell.length_c   1.000
_cell.angle_alpha   90.00
_cell.angle_beta   90.00
_cell.angle_gamma   90.00
#
_symmetry.space_group_name_H-M   'P 1'
#
loop_
_entity.id
_entity.type
_entity.pdbx_description
1 polymer ?
#
loop_
_entity_poly.entity_id
_entity_poly.type
_entity_poly.pdbx_seq_one_letter_code
_entity_poly.pdbx_strand_id
1 'polypeptide(L)'
;MLRRALASVVVGSMSDRWPTVAWKLLDQRLVIPGTVHFKWDEAKHQFASVYYEIDMLAPLTKVLGNLEDVCMVLNSPSGILA
;
A
#
# COMPACT_ATOMS: atom_id res chain seq x y z
N MET A 1 -9.15 -2.22 -10.09
CA MET A 1 -8.01 -1.30 -10.32
C MET A 1 -6.66 -2.01 -10.37
N LEU A 2 -6.46 -3.12 -9.64
CA LEU A 2 -5.26 -3.98 -9.74
C LEU A 2 -4.86 -4.41 -11.17
N ARG A 3 -5.84 -4.66 -12.04
CA ARG A 3 -5.61 -5.18 -13.41
C ARG A 3 -4.91 -4.17 -14.34
N ARG A 4 -5.05 -2.86 -14.08
CA ARG A 4 -4.41 -1.79 -14.86
C ARG A 4 -2.96 -1.54 -14.41
N ALA A 5 -2.67 -1.70 -13.12
CA ALA A 5 -1.31 -1.60 -12.60
C ALA A 5 -0.40 -2.74 -13.11
N LEU A 6 -0.97 -3.93 -13.35
CA LEU A 6 -0.26 -5.05 -13.96
C LEU A 6 0.17 -4.80 -15.42
N ALA A 7 -0.53 -3.92 -16.16
CA ALA A 7 -0.27 -3.70 -17.57
C ALA A 7 0.91 -2.75 -17.84
N SER A 8 1.19 -1.78 -16.95
CA SER A 8 2.29 -0.82 -17.11
C SER A 8 3.66 -1.36 -16.66
N VAL A 9 3.70 -2.57 -16.12
CA VAL A 9 4.88 -3.21 -15.52
C VAL A 9 5.71 -4.01 -16.54
N VAL A 10 5.21 -4.16 -17.78
CA VAL A 10 5.89 -4.94 -18.83
C VAL A 10 7.16 -4.23 -19.35
N VAL A 11 7.44 -2.98 -18.98
CA VAL A 11 8.61 -2.25 -19.47
C VAL A 11 9.50 -1.82 -18.30
N GLY A 12 10.49 -2.65 -17.98
CA GLY A 12 11.66 -2.26 -17.18
C GLY A 12 12.05 -3.26 -16.10
N SER A 13 12.78 -4.32 -16.48
CA SER A 13 13.60 -5.15 -15.57
C SER A 13 12.99 -5.45 -14.19
N MET A 14 11.72 -5.86 -14.14
CA MET A 14 11.13 -6.39 -12.92
C MET A 14 11.86 -7.70 -12.61
N SER A 15 12.65 -7.73 -11.52
CA SER A 15 13.27 -8.98 -11.07
C SER A 15 12.25 -10.11 -11.04
N ASP A 16 12.65 -11.35 -11.32
CA ASP A 16 11.81 -12.57 -11.32
C ASP A 16 10.98 -12.78 -10.03
N ARG A 17 11.25 -11.97 -9.00
CA ARG A 17 10.58 -11.93 -7.70
C ARG A 17 9.22 -11.20 -7.72
N TRP A 18 8.99 -10.25 -8.63
CA TRP A 18 7.74 -9.48 -8.65
C TRP A 18 6.49 -10.32 -8.95
N PRO A 19 6.51 -11.24 -9.93
CA PRO A 19 5.40 -12.16 -10.17
C PRO A 19 5.07 -13.02 -8.94
N THR A 20 6.10 -13.46 -8.20
CA THR A 20 5.94 -14.27 -6.98
C THR A 20 5.32 -13.47 -5.85
N VAL A 21 5.80 -12.24 -5.62
CA VAL A 21 5.25 -11.35 -4.59
C VAL A 21 3.82 -10.92 -4.92
N ALA A 22 3.55 -10.59 -6.19
CA ALA A 22 2.20 -10.29 -6.64
C ALA A 22 1.25 -11.46 -6.40
N TRP A 23 1.68 -12.70 -6.69
CA TRP A 23 0.88 -13.90 -6.45
C TRP A 23 0.51 -14.09 -4.97
N LYS A 24 1.43 -13.83 -4.05
CA LYS A 24 1.15 -13.90 -2.59
C LYS A 24 0.11 -12.87 -2.14
N LEU A 25 0.02 -11.73 -2.82
CA LEU A 25 -0.92 -10.64 -2.48
C LEU A 25 -2.29 -10.81 -3.15
N LEU A 26 -2.40 -11.65 -4.18
CA LEU A 26 -3.68 -11.91 -4.83
C LEU A 26 -4.67 -12.52 -3.84
N ASP A 27 -5.90 -12.02 -3.88
CA ASP A 27 -7.03 -12.43 -3.03
C ASP A 27 -6.79 -12.33 -1.50
N GLN A 28 -5.74 -11.60 -1.09
CA GLN A 28 -5.50 -11.32 0.33
C GLN A 28 -6.32 -10.14 0.81
N ARG A 29 -7.02 -10.32 1.93
CA ARG A 29 -7.66 -9.24 2.67
C ARG A 29 -6.71 -8.76 3.77
N LEU A 30 -6.09 -7.60 3.54
CA LEU A 30 -5.25 -6.96 4.55
C LEU A 30 -6.11 -6.14 5.50
N VAL A 31 -6.00 -6.44 6.79
CA VAL A 31 -6.50 -5.56 7.85
C VAL A 31 -5.33 -4.69 8.28
N ILE A 32 -5.43 -3.39 8.00
CA ILE A 32 -4.38 -2.42 8.27
C ILE A 32 -4.78 -1.65 9.53
N PRO A 33 -4.11 -1.86 10.67
CA PRO A 33 -4.35 -1.05 11.86
C PRO A 33 -3.81 0.35 11.63
N GLY A 34 -4.52 1.34 12.15
CA GLY A 34 -4.11 2.73 12.03
C GLY A 34 -5.05 3.67 12.75
N THR A 35 -4.64 4.93 12.76
CA THR A 35 -5.37 6.03 13.39
C THR A 35 -5.67 7.09 12.33
N VAL A 36 -6.85 7.70 12.44
CA VAL A 36 -7.25 8.83 11.60
C VAL A 36 -7.52 10.03 12.49
N HIS A 37 -6.97 11.17 12.12
CA HIS A 37 -7.12 12.44 12.83
C HIS A 37 -7.83 13.43 11.93
N PHE A 38 -9.01 13.85 12.35
CA PHE A 38 -9.81 14.85 11.66
C PHE A 38 -9.63 16.19 12.34
N LYS A 39 -9.21 17.21 11.57
CA LYS A 39 -9.20 18.59 12.03
C LYS A 39 -10.43 19.29 11.49
N TRP A 40 -11.27 19.78 12.40
CA TRP A 40 -12.44 20.58 12.07
C TRP A 40 -12.14 22.08 12.22
N ASP A 41 -12.58 22.89 11.27
CA ASP A 41 -12.56 24.35 11.32
C ASP A 41 -13.96 24.83 11.71
N GLU A 42 -14.13 25.22 12.96
CA GLU A 42 -15.43 25.72 13.43
C GLU A 42 -15.82 27.06 12.79
N ALA A 43 -14.87 27.94 12.50
CA ALA A 43 -15.18 29.26 11.92
C ALA A 43 -15.73 29.15 10.49
N LYS A 44 -15.32 28.11 9.77
CA LYS A 44 -15.78 27.82 8.40
C LYS A 44 -16.81 26.69 8.35
N HIS A 45 -17.16 26.10 9.49
CA HIS A 45 -18.05 24.93 9.61
C HIS A 45 -17.69 23.80 8.63
N GLN A 46 -16.40 23.48 8.48
CA GLN A 46 -15.93 22.44 7.55
C GLN A 46 -14.67 21.73 8.07
N PHE A 47 -14.32 20.58 7.48
CA PHE A 47 -13.03 19.93 7.76
C PHE A 47 -11.88 20.77 7.22
N ALA A 48 -10.87 21.03 8.06
CA ALA A 48 -9.63 21.69 7.68
C ALA A 48 -8.63 20.70 7.07
N SER A 49 -8.55 19.50 7.65
CA SER A 49 -7.63 18.46 7.19
C SER A 49 -8.00 17.10 7.78
N VAL A 50 -7.51 16.06 7.11
CA VAL A 50 -7.54 14.68 7.59
C VAL A 50 -6.12 14.14 7.51
N TYR A 51 -5.63 13.61 8.62
CA TYR A 51 -4.35 12.91 8.68
C TYR A 51 -4.60 11.45 9.02
N TYR A 52 -3.76 10.57 8.52
CA TYR A 52 -3.81 9.15 8.86
C TYR A 52 -2.41 8.65 9.14
N GLU A 53 -2.32 7.70 10.06
CA GLU A 53 -1.11 6.95 10.38
C GLU A 53 -1.50 5.47 10.36
N ILE A 54 -0.81 4.67 9.54
CA ILE A 54 -1.15 3.26 9.31
C ILE A 54 0.10 2.38 9.40
N ASP A 55 -0.05 1.19 9.96
CA ASP A 55 1.00 0.16 9.96
C ASP A 55 0.77 -0.82 8.81
N MET A 56 1.46 -0.56 7.70
CA MET A 56 1.50 -1.44 6.54
C MET A 56 2.54 -2.54 6.66
N LEU A 57 3.51 -2.40 7.57
CA LEU A 57 4.61 -3.34 7.71
C LEU A 57 4.11 -4.66 8.30
N ALA A 58 3.42 -4.62 9.43
CA ALA A 58 2.93 -5.83 10.09
C ALA A 58 2.06 -6.74 9.18
N PRO A 59 1.01 -6.23 8.49
CA PRO A 59 0.18 -7.07 7.64
C PRO A 59 0.91 -7.57 6.38
N LEU A 60 1.78 -6.76 5.77
CA LEU A 60 2.54 -7.18 4.58
C LEU A 60 3.62 -8.20 4.93
N THR A 61 4.34 -8.03 6.05
CA THR A 61 5.32 -9.01 6.51
C THR A 61 4.65 -10.35 6.80
N LYS A 62 3.43 -10.35 7.36
CA LYS A 62 2.65 -11.58 7.59
C LYS A 62 2.33 -12.33 6.30
N VAL A 63 2.03 -11.62 5.20
CA VAL A 63 1.69 -12.24 3.90
C VAL A 63 2.92 -12.63 3.09
N LEU A 64 3.94 -11.78 3.07
CA LEU A 64 5.11 -11.95 2.20
C LEU A 64 6.20 -12.83 2.83
N GLY A 65 6.26 -12.86 4.17
CA GLY A 65 7.16 -13.71 4.96
C GLY A 65 8.58 -13.17 5.13
N ASN A 66 8.92 -12.02 4.53
CA ASN A 66 10.21 -11.37 4.71
C ASN A 66 10.08 -9.86 4.46
N LEU A 67 11.02 -9.07 5.01
CA LEU A 67 10.99 -7.61 4.91
C LEU A 67 11.49 -7.09 3.55
N GLU A 68 12.32 -7.84 2.82
CA GLU A 68 12.82 -7.43 1.50
C GLU A 68 11.67 -7.28 0.50
N ASP A 69 10.80 -8.28 0.42
CA ASP A 69 9.59 -8.25 -0.42
C ASP A 69 8.61 -7.14 0.02
N VAL A 70 8.54 -6.85 1.32
CA VAL A 70 7.70 -5.77 1.86
C VAL A 70 8.23 -4.40 1.43
N CYS A 71 9.53 -4.16 1.60
CA CYS A 71 10.19 -2.94 1.13
C CYS A 71 10.04 -2.79 -0.39
N MET A 72 10.14 -3.90 -1.12
CA MET A 72 9.94 -3.92 -2.57
C MET A 72 8.53 -3.44 -2.95
N VAL A 73 7.48 -3.91 -2.27
CA VAL A 73 6.09 -3.47 -2.50
C VAL A 73 5.88 -2.00 -2.11
N LEU A 74 6.37 -1.58 -0.94
CA LEU A 74 6.16 -0.22 -0.42
C LEU A 74 6.95 0.84 -1.19
N ASN A 75 8.12 0.50 -1.72
CA ASN A 75 8.94 1.41 -2.54
C ASN A 75 8.57 1.36 -4.02
N SER A 76 7.54 0.60 -4.41
CA SER A 76 7.12 0.53 -5.80
C SER A 76 6.53 1.88 -6.24
N PRO A 77 6.87 2.39 -7.44
CA PRO A 77 6.38 3.67 -7.95
C PRO A 77 4.85 3.73 -8.10
N SER A 78 4.18 2.58 -8.03
CA SER A 78 2.73 2.43 -8.22
C SER A 78 1.91 2.65 -6.95
N GLY A 79 2.54 3.05 -5.84
CA GLY A 79 1.86 3.70 -4.71
C GLY A 79 0.60 2.98 -4.21
N ILE A 80 0.75 2.08 -3.24
CA ILE A 80 -0.38 1.78 -2.34
C ILE A 80 -0.62 2.97 -1.38
N LEU A 81 0.26 3.99 -1.40
CA LEU A 81 0.25 5.17 -0.52
C LEU A 81 0.26 6.51 -1.27
N ALA A 82 -0.41 6.61 -2.43
CA ALA A 82 -0.72 7.90 -3.05
C ALA A 82 -2.21 8.23 -2.91
#